data_AF-A0AAU8MQM5-F1
#
_entry.id   AF-A0AAU8MQM5-F1
#
_cell.length_a   1.000
_cell.length_b   1.000
_cell.length_c   1.000
_cell.angle_alpha   90.00
_cell.angle_beta   90.00
_cell.angle_gamma   90.00
#
_symmetry.space_group_name_H-M   'P 1'
#
loop_
_entity.id
_entity.type
_entity.pdbx_description
1 polymer ?
#
loop_
_entity_poly.entity_id
_entity_poly.type
_entity_poly.pdbx_seq_one_letter_code
_entity_poly.pdbx_strand_id
1 'polypeptide(L)'
;MRGLCRAGLLAAVFAAPAACAAAPPDCARIEHMLECMSWIETRADGNGHADYLGRVERYAGDETRVAIDNGGHRIEALLLGNGRRFVKGEAAGALPEDPAAFVGLVATPPLLWLSMLLEEGARWPAPGAPLERVASTDWAYGQERYRVRIEASADAGYAIEIVKTETVSTPEPAPTPDPSGTFATISTDEDRAARLAELAPVGMRIAARVRLQPPSPPLPDDFSLQGWTPQPGAAAATLGEARRASP
;
A
#
# COMPACT_ATOMS: atom_id res chain seq x y z
N MET A 1 -1.51 -6.64 28.48
CA MET A 1 -1.00 -7.88 29.10
C MET A 1 -1.05 -8.99 28.07
N ARG A 2 0.09 -9.62 27.83
CA ARG A 2 0.30 -10.68 26.83
C ARG A 2 -0.49 -11.91 27.22
N GLY A 3 -1.26 -12.49 26.29
CA GLY A 3 -1.95 -13.75 26.49
C GLY A 3 -0.95 -14.87 26.77
N LEU A 4 -0.85 -15.29 28.04
CA LEU A 4 -0.09 -16.47 28.42
C LEU A 4 -0.88 -17.72 27.99
N CYS A 5 -0.41 -18.41 26.95
CA CYS A 5 -0.65 -19.84 26.84
C CYS A 5 0.13 -20.53 27.96
N ARG A 6 -0.58 -20.88 29.03
CA ARG A 6 -0.07 -21.66 30.16
C ARG A 6 0.23 -23.09 29.66
N ALA A 7 1.50 -23.37 29.37
CA ALA A 7 1.96 -24.74 29.16
C ALA A 7 2.02 -25.45 30.54
N GLY A 8 1.01 -26.26 30.83
CA GLY A 8 1.06 -27.24 31.92
C GLY A 8 1.94 -28.41 31.49
N LEU A 9 2.98 -28.70 32.27
CA LEU A 9 3.91 -29.80 32.03
C LEU A 9 3.26 -31.16 32.37
N LEU A 10 3.58 -32.16 31.53
CA LEU A 10 3.55 -33.62 31.74
C LEU A 10 2.21 -34.38 31.59
N ALA A 11 1.92 -34.79 30.36
CA ALA A 11 1.63 -36.19 30.01
C ALA A 11 1.81 -36.38 28.49
N ALA A 12 2.59 -37.38 28.09
CA ALA A 12 2.90 -37.67 26.69
C ALA A 12 1.69 -38.22 25.93
N VAL A 13 1.21 -37.45 24.96
CA VAL A 13 0.45 -37.93 23.79
C VAL A 13 1.00 -37.17 22.60
N PHE A 14 1.27 -37.87 21.49
CA PHE A 14 1.65 -37.26 20.22
C PHE A 14 0.52 -36.34 19.73
N ALA A 15 0.51 -35.10 20.22
CA ALA A 15 -0.32 -34.04 19.68
C ALA A 15 0.42 -33.47 18.47
N ALA A 16 -0.16 -33.65 17.29
CA ALA A 16 0.19 -32.86 16.11
C ALA A 16 0.30 -31.37 16.52
N PRO A 17 1.25 -30.60 15.95
CA PRO A 17 1.32 -29.18 16.25
C PRO A 17 -0.02 -28.58 15.82
N ALA A 18 -0.87 -28.25 16.78
CA ALA A 18 -1.98 -27.37 16.55
C ALA A 18 -1.34 -26.05 16.13
N ALA A 19 -1.28 -25.80 14.83
CA ALA A 19 -1.02 -24.48 14.31
C ALA A 19 -2.03 -23.58 15.00
N CYS A 20 -1.57 -22.74 15.93
CA CYS A 20 -2.41 -21.68 16.47
C CYS A 20 -2.89 -20.89 15.26
N ALA A 21 -4.16 -21.08 14.88
CA ALA A 21 -4.79 -20.21 13.90
C ALA A 21 -4.68 -18.80 14.48
N ALA A 22 -3.92 -17.94 13.78
CA ALA A 22 -3.87 -16.53 14.13
C ALA A 22 -5.31 -16.00 14.14
N ALA A 23 -5.65 -15.17 15.13
CA ALA A 23 -6.94 -14.52 15.15
C ALA A 23 -7.15 -13.77 13.82
N PRO A 24 -8.37 -13.78 13.24
CA PRO A 24 -8.63 -13.03 12.03
C PRO A 24 -8.35 -11.54 12.25
N PRO A 25 -7.90 -10.81 11.21
CA PRO A 25 -7.58 -9.39 11.33
C PRO A 25 -8.82 -8.57 11.73
N ASP A 26 -8.64 -7.55 12.58
CA ASP A 26 -9.71 -6.59 12.89
C ASP A 26 -9.85 -5.60 11.72
N CYS A 27 -10.71 -5.92 10.77
CA CYS A 27 -10.94 -5.09 9.58
C CYS A 27 -11.51 -3.69 9.86
N ALA A 28 -11.88 -3.38 11.09
CA ALA A 28 -12.23 -2.01 11.48
C ALA A 28 -10.99 -1.12 11.72
N ARG A 29 -9.79 -1.68 11.85
CA ARG A 29 -8.53 -0.93 12.00
C ARG A 29 -7.87 -0.70 10.64
N ILE A 30 -7.34 0.50 10.45
CA ILE A 30 -6.69 0.91 9.19
C ILE A 30 -5.40 0.13 8.95
N GLU A 31 -4.66 -0.23 10.00
CA GLU A 31 -3.43 -1.03 9.88
C GLU A 31 -3.65 -2.41 9.24
N HIS A 32 -4.88 -2.96 9.31
CA HIS A 32 -5.26 -4.23 8.71
C HIS A 32 -5.82 -4.07 7.27
N MET A 33 -5.65 -2.90 6.65
CA MET A 33 -6.19 -2.61 5.32
C MET A 33 -5.76 -3.64 4.28
N LEU A 34 -4.49 -4.04 4.25
CA LEU A 34 -3.97 -4.96 3.23
C LEU A 34 -4.53 -6.38 3.38
N GLU A 35 -4.79 -6.84 4.60
CA GLU A 35 -5.40 -8.13 4.88
C GLU A 35 -6.91 -8.11 4.56
N CYS A 36 -7.56 -6.97 4.81
CA CYS A 36 -9.00 -6.84 4.72
C CYS A 36 -9.53 -6.23 3.41
N MET A 37 -8.68 -5.66 2.56
CA MET A 37 -9.14 -5.11 1.29
C MET A 37 -9.55 -6.21 0.31
N SER A 38 -10.68 -5.99 -0.38
CA SER A 38 -11.04 -6.72 -1.60
C SER A 38 -10.73 -5.92 -2.85
N TRP A 39 -10.64 -4.59 -2.75
CA TRP A 39 -10.28 -3.73 -3.87
C TRP A 39 -9.65 -2.43 -3.37
N ILE A 40 -8.67 -1.92 -4.13
CA ILE A 40 -8.11 -0.60 -3.92
C ILE A 40 -7.77 0.05 -5.26
N GLU A 41 -8.04 1.34 -5.38
CA GLU A 41 -7.52 2.20 -6.42
C GLU A 41 -6.72 3.32 -5.77
N THR A 42 -5.43 3.41 -6.11
CA THR A 42 -4.49 4.40 -5.60
C THR A 42 -4.17 5.38 -6.72
N ARG A 43 -4.24 6.68 -6.43
CA ARG A 43 -3.80 7.77 -7.28
C ARG A 43 -2.74 8.59 -6.57
N ALA A 44 -1.72 8.99 -7.29
CA ALA A 44 -0.80 10.03 -6.83
C ALA A 44 -0.60 11.04 -7.95
N ASP A 45 -0.74 12.32 -7.62
CA ASP A 45 -0.62 13.42 -8.57
C ASP A 45 0.11 14.61 -7.94
N GLY A 46 0.60 15.49 -8.79
CA GLY A 46 1.26 16.73 -8.38
C GLY A 46 2.60 16.50 -7.66
N ASN A 47 3.25 15.35 -7.82
CA ASN A 47 4.56 15.04 -7.21
C ASN A 47 5.76 15.45 -8.09
N GLY A 48 5.54 16.18 -9.19
CA GLY A 48 6.58 16.51 -10.17
C GLY A 48 6.93 15.38 -11.14
N HIS A 49 6.27 14.22 -11.02
CA HIS A 49 6.36 13.09 -11.94
C HIS A 49 5.03 12.89 -12.68
N ALA A 50 4.99 11.92 -13.58
CA ALA A 50 3.75 11.54 -14.24
C ALA A 50 2.73 11.05 -13.22
N ASP A 51 1.46 11.36 -13.47
CA ASP A 51 0.36 10.89 -12.64
C ASP A 51 0.34 9.36 -12.59
N TYR A 52 0.15 8.84 -11.38
CA TYR A 52 0.10 7.42 -11.09
C TYR A 52 -1.34 6.99 -10.84
N LEU A 53 -1.73 5.85 -11.42
CA LEU A 53 -2.97 5.16 -11.14
C LEU A 53 -2.71 3.65 -10.99
N GLY A 54 -2.84 3.15 -9.77
CA GLY A 54 -2.77 1.72 -9.47
C GLY A 54 -4.14 1.18 -9.06
N ARG A 55 -4.44 -0.06 -9.43
CA ARG A 55 -5.62 -0.81 -8.98
C ARG A 55 -5.24 -2.22 -8.58
N VAL A 56 -5.82 -2.69 -7.49
CA VAL A 56 -5.84 -4.09 -7.09
C VAL A 56 -7.28 -4.51 -6.88
N GLU A 57 -7.65 -5.67 -7.38
CA GLU A 57 -8.91 -6.32 -7.07
C GLU A 57 -8.67 -7.79 -6.74
N ARG A 58 -9.19 -8.23 -5.60
CA ARG A 58 -9.22 -9.63 -5.16
C ARG A 58 -10.58 -10.21 -5.47
N TYR A 59 -10.56 -11.37 -6.10
CA TYR A 59 -11.75 -12.15 -6.42
C TYR A 59 -11.77 -13.42 -5.57
N ALA A 60 -12.94 -14.02 -5.41
CA ALA A 60 -13.05 -15.33 -4.78
C ALA A 60 -12.23 -16.39 -5.55
N GLY A 61 -11.69 -17.38 -4.83
CA GLY A 61 -10.74 -18.37 -5.39
C GLY A 61 -9.27 -17.94 -5.33
N ASP A 62 -8.95 -17.00 -4.43
CA ASP A 62 -7.60 -16.43 -4.23
C ASP A 62 -6.99 -15.82 -5.50
N GLU A 63 -7.85 -15.28 -6.36
CA GLU A 63 -7.41 -14.60 -7.59
C GLU A 63 -7.25 -13.11 -7.34
N THR A 64 -6.22 -12.52 -7.95
CA THR A 64 -5.94 -11.09 -7.81
C THR A 64 -5.59 -10.49 -9.16
N ARG A 65 -6.24 -9.39 -9.52
CA ARG A 65 -5.86 -8.57 -10.67
C ARG A 65 -5.21 -7.29 -10.18
N VAL A 66 -4.10 -6.94 -10.80
CA VAL A 66 -3.37 -5.70 -10.57
C VAL A 66 -3.28 -4.94 -11.89
N ALA A 67 -3.51 -3.63 -11.88
CA ALA A 67 -3.31 -2.77 -13.02
C ALA A 67 -2.60 -1.50 -12.58
N ILE A 68 -1.56 -1.10 -13.30
CA ILE A 68 -0.79 0.12 -13.05
C ILE A 68 -0.76 0.91 -14.34
N ASP A 69 -1.05 2.19 -14.25
CA ASP A 69 -0.82 3.18 -15.28
C ASP A 69 0.07 4.27 -14.67
N ASN A 70 1.21 4.49 -15.30
CA ASN A 70 2.15 5.52 -14.91
C ASN A 70 2.56 6.30 -16.17
N GLY A 71 1.98 7.49 -16.36
CA GLY A 71 2.27 8.34 -17.52
C GLY A 71 1.96 7.69 -18.88
N GLY A 72 0.95 6.81 -18.96
CA GLY A 72 0.57 6.12 -20.19
C GLY A 72 1.22 4.75 -20.38
N HIS A 73 2.16 4.36 -19.52
CA HIS A 73 2.71 3.02 -19.49
C HIS A 73 1.81 2.12 -18.64
N ARG A 74 0.93 1.38 -19.31
CA ARG A 74 -0.01 0.47 -18.66
C ARG A 74 0.53 -0.95 -18.56
N ILE A 75 0.47 -1.51 -17.36
CA ILE A 75 0.79 -2.90 -17.08
C ILE A 75 -0.36 -3.52 -16.29
N GLU A 76 -0.74 -4.74 -16.65
CA GLU A 76 -1.72 -5.54 -15.93
C GLU A 76 -1.14 -6.90 -15.58
N ALA A 77 -1.48 -7.40 -14.39
CA ALA A 77 -1.16 -8.74 -13.94
C ALA A 77 -2.43 -9.41 -13.41
N LEU A 78 -2.55 -10.70 -13.67
CA LEU A 78 -3.58 -11.55 -13.12
C LEU A 78 -2.89 -12.75 -12.46
N LEU A 79 -3.18 -12.92 -11.18
CA LEU A 79 -2.61 -13.93 -10.30
C LEU A 79 -3.75 -14.89 -9.95
N LEU A 80 -3.58 -16.18 -10.22
CA LEU A 80 -4.59 -17.19 -9.94
C LEU A 80 -4.24 -17.96 -8.66
N GLY A 81 -5.25 -18.44 -7.93
CA GLY A 81 -5.05 -19.23 -6.71
C GLY A 81 -4.25 -20.52 -6.91
N ASN A 82 -4.15 -21.03 -8.14
CA ASN A 82 -3.30 -22.18 -8.48
C ASN A 82 -1.82 -21.81 -8.73
N GLY A 83 -1.42 -20.56 -8.49
CA GLY A 83 -0.04 -20.08 -8.63
C GLY A 83 0.32 -19.60 -10.04
N ARG A 84 -0.55 -19.80 -11.04
CA ARG A 84 -0.32 -19.27 -12.38
C ARG A 84 -0.49 -17.76 -12.41
N ARG A 85 0.32 -17.09 -13.22
CA ARG A 85 0.18 -15.65 -13.48
C ARG A 85 0.22 -15.34 -14.97
N PHE A 86 -0.47 -14.26 -15.30
CA PHE A 86 -0.59 -13.72 -16.64
C PHE A 86 -0.34 -12.23 -16.57
N VAL A 87 0.48 -11.72 -17.49
CA VAL A 87 0.84 -10.30 -17.55
C VAL A 87 0.50 -9.72 -18.91
N LYS A 88 0.15 -8.45 -18.97
CA LYS A 88 -0.19 -7.72 -20.20
C LYS A 88 0.39 -6.31 -20.14
N GLY A 89 0.89 -5.82 -21.26
CA GLY A 89 1.45 -4.47 -21.39
C GLY A 89 2.94 -4.45 -21.75
N GLU A 90 3.43 -3.29 -22.15
CA GLU A 90 4.74 -3.10 -22.78
C GLU A 90 5.94 -3.35 -21.84
N ALA A 91 5.72 -3.26 -20.52
CA ALA A 91 6.74 -3.45 -19.49
C ALA A 91 6.54 -4.73 -18.68
N ALA A 92 5.88 -5.74 -19.25
CA ALA A 92 5.61 -7.02 -18.60
C ALA A 92 6.87 -7.75 -18.07
N GLY A 93 8.03 -7.52 -18.69
CA GLY A 93 9.32 -8.09 -18.26
C GLY A 93 10.04 -7.33 -17.14
N ALA A 94 9.58 -6.13 -16.78
CA ALA A 94 10.16 -5.32 -15.70
C ALA A 94 9.44 -5.51 -14.35
N LEU A 95 8.45 -6.40 -14.32
CA LEU A 95 7.63 -6.65 -13.16
C LEU A 95 8.35 -7.56 -12.14
N PRO A 96 8.07 -7.43 -10.83
CA PRO A 96 8.64 -8.32 -9.82
C PRO A 96 8.33 -9.79 -10.11
N GLU A 97 9.28 -10.68 -9.78
CA GLU A 97 9.01 -12.12 -9.88
C GLU A 97 8.01 -12.62 -8.84
N ASP A 98 7.83 -11.90 -7.73
CA ASP A 98 6.88 -12.23 -6.67
C ASP A 98 5.50 -11.59 -6.92
N PRO A 99 4.43 -12.39 -7.13
CA PRO A 99 3.03 -11.95 -7.15
C PRO A 99 2.61 -11.00 -6.02
N ALA A 100 3.09 -11.21 -4.80
CA ALA A 100 2.71 -10.39 -3.65
C ALA A 100 3.28 -8.96 -3.76
N ALA A 101 4.44 -8.82 -4.40
CA ALA A 101 5.06 -7.52 -4.63
C ALA A 101 4.21 -6.61 -5.56
N PHE A 102 3.44 -7.17 -6.50
CA PHE A 102 2.54 -6.38 -7.36
C PHE A 102 1.45 -5.69 -6.56
N VAL A 103 0.84 -6.43 -5.64
CA VAL A 103 -0.18 -5.89 -4.74
C VAL A 103 0.44 -4.83 -3.83
N GLY A 104 1.63 -5.11 -3.31
CA GLY A 104 2.38 -4.18 -2.46
C GLY A 104 2.68 -2.84 -3.15
N LEU A 105 3.08 -2.86 -4.43
CA LEU A 105 3.37 -1.64 -5.19
C LEU A 105 2.19 -0.66 -5.26
N VAL A 106 0.96 -1.18 -5.32
CA VAL A 106 -0.25 -0.35 -5.43
C VAL A 106 -0.84 -0.01 -4.08
N ALA A 107 -0.93 -1.01 -3.20
CA ALA A 107 -1.77 -0.92 -2.01
C ALA A 107 -1.01 -0.49 -0.75
N THR A 108 0.30 -0.73 -0.69
CA THR A 108 1.13 -0.36 0.46
C THR A 108 1.36 1.15 0.58
N PRO A 109 1.58 1.93 -0.50
CA PRO A 109 1.82 3.36 -0.37
C PRO A 109 0.77 4.13 0.44
N PRO A 110 -0.55 4.02 0.19
CA PRO A 110 -1.53 4.72 1.02
C PRO A 110 -1.50 4.26 2.48
N LEU A 111 -1.25 2.96 2.75
CA LEU A 111 -1.14 2.47 4.13
C LEU A 111 0.08 3.07 4.86
N LEU A 112 1.24 3.14 4.20
CA LEU A 112 2.44 3.73 4.78
C LEU A 112 2.25 5.21 5.12
N TRP A 113 1.58 5.96 4.23
CA TRP A 113 1.26 7.35 4.52
C TRP A 113 0.29 7.49 5.70
N LEU A 114 -0.73 6.65 5.76
CA LEU A 114 -1.66 6.64 6.89
C LEU A 114 -0.97 6.25 8.20
N SER A 115 -0.04 5.29 8.19
CA SER A 115 0.69 4.89 9.41
C SER A 115 1.65 5.96 9.92
N MET A 116 2.18 6.83 9.04
CA MET A 116 2.98 7.99 9.43
C MET A 116 2.13 9.15 9.97
N LEU A 117 0.91 9.32 9.46
CA LEU A 117 0.09 10.52 9.72
C LEU A 117 -1.04 10.32 10.74
N LEU A 118 -1.37 9.06 11.07
CA LEU A 118 -2.41 8.71 12.03
C LEU A 118 -1.80 8.09 13.29
N GLU A 119 -2.58 8.12 14.37
CA GLU A 119 -2.24 7.41 15.60
C GLU A 119 -2.37 5.90 15.42
N GLU A 120 -1.56 5.15 16.18
CA GLU A 120 -1.66 3.69 16.24
C GLU A 120 -3.08 3.25 16.61
N GLY A 121 -3.61 2.26 15.89
CA GLY A 121 -4.96 1.77 16.12
C GLY A 121 -6.08 2.65 15.58
N ALA A 122 -5.76 3.65 14.73
CA ALA A 122 -6.77 4.38 13.98
C ALA A 122 -7.76 3.44 13.28
N ARG A 123 -9.03 3.79 13.39
CA ARG A 123 -10.15 3.01 12.85
C ARG A 123 -10.78 3.71 11.66
N TRP A 124 -11.40 2.92 10.80
CA TRP A 124 -12.19 3.46 9.71
C TRP A 124 -13.37 4.29 10.24
N PRO A 125 -13.65 5.47 9.65
CA PRO A 125 -14.75 6.33 10.08
C PRO A 125 -16.11 5.72 9.77
N ALA A 126 -17.11 5.99 10.60
CA ALA A 126 -18.50 5.63 10.32
C ALA A 126 -19.09 6.49 9.18
N PRO A 127 -20.10 6.00 8.44
CA PRO A 127 -20.82 6.80 7.45
C PRO A 127 -21.35 8.12 8.04
N GLY A 128 -21.10 9.22 7.32
CA GLY A 128 -21.50 10.57 7.74
C GLY A 128 -20.59 11.24 8.78
N ALA A 129 -19.53 10.56 9.26
CA ALA A 129 -18.59 11.10 10.23
C ALA A 129 -17.14 10.97 9.71
N PRO A 130 -16.72 11.79 8.74
CA PRO A 130 -15.38 11.70 8.16
C PRO A 130 -14.31 11.94 9.21
N LEU A 131 -13.21 11.19 9.12
CA LEU A 131 -11.98 11.48 9.84
C LEU A 131 -11.24 12.57 9.08
N GLU A 132 -10.95 13.69 9.72
CA GLU A 132 -10.16 14.78 9.16
C GLU A 132 -9.08 15.21 10.16
N ARG A 133 -7.84 15.30 9.70
CA ARG A 133 -6.68 15.61 10.55
C ARG A 133 -5.65 16.43 9.78
N VAL A 134 -4.96 17.31 10.51
CA VAL A 134 -3.67 17.85 10.08
C VAL A 134 -2.57 17.11 10.83
N ALA A 135 -1.60 16.58 10.10
CA ALA A 135 -0.47 15.82 10.64
C ALA A 135 0.84 16.30 9.99
N SER A 136 1.97 16.01 10.64
CA SER A 136 3.29 16.40 10.15
C SER A 136 4.24 15.20 10.10
N THR A 137 5.19 15.25 9.17
CA THR A 137 6.39 14.40 9.17
C THR A 137 7.63 15.27 9.24
N ASP A 138 8.71 14.75 9.83
CA ASP A 138 9.98 15.47 9.86
C ASP A 138 10.73 15.32 8.53
N TRP A 139 11.42 16.38 8.13
CA TRP A 139 12.46 16.35 7.10
C TRP A 139 13.76 16.90 7.68
N ALA A 140 14.85 16.85 6.92
CA ALA A 140 16.20 17.18 7.40
C ALA A 140 16.30 18.52 8.15
N TYR A 141 15.45 19.49 7.82
CA TYR A 141 15.51 20.84 8.38
C TYR A 141 14.17 21.39 8.87
N GLY A 142 13.18 20.55 9.18
CA GLY A 142 11.90 21.01 9.72
C GLY A 142 10.78 20.01 9.56
N GLN A 143 9.57 20.48 9.22
CA GLN A 143 8.38 19.62 9.07
C GLN A 143 7.69 19.80 7.72
N GLU A 144 7.17 18.72 7.17
CA GLU A 144 6.17 18.72 6.11
C GLU A 144 4.78 18.53 6.75
N ARG A 145 3.80 19.34 6.37
CA ARG A 145 2.43 19.26 6.89
C ARG A 145 1.48 18.71 5.85
N TYR A 146 0.55 17.89 6.31
CA TYR A 146 -0.42 17.18 5.49
C TYR A 146 -1.81 17.31 6.07
N ARG A 147 -2.80 17.49 5.19
CA ARG A 147 -4.22 17.26 5.50
C ARG A 147 -4.56 15.83 5.11
N VAL A 148 -5.07 15.06 6.06
CA VAL A 148 -5.61 13.71 5.86
C VAL A 148 -7.12 13.77 6.00
N ARG A 149 -7.84 13.23 5.04
CA ARG A 149 -9.29 13.03 5.10
C ARG A 149 -9.61 11.58 4.73
N ILE A 150 -10.39 10.92 5.57
CA ILE A 150 -10.94 9.59 5.29
C ILE A 150 -12.45 9.67 5.48
N GLU A 151 -13.20 9.17 4.50
CA GLU A 151 -14.65 9.15 4.55
C GLU A 151 -15.18 7.81 4.05
N ALA A 152 -16.22 7.30 4.70
CA ALA A 152 -16.94 6.15 4.17
C ALA A 152 -17.66 6.56 2.88
N SER A 153 -17.45 5.76 1.83
CA SER A 153 -18.11 5.92 0.53
C SER A 153 -19.43 5.16 0.50
N ALA A 154 -20.37 5.63 -0.34
CA ALA A 154 -21.68 4.99 -0.52
C ALA A 154 -21.58 3.55 -1.03
N ASP A 155 -20.51 3.19 -1.74
CA ASP A 155 -20.27 1.86 -2.31
C ASP A 155 -19.64 0.86 -1.30
N ALA A 156 -19.96 1.01 -0.01
CA ALA A 156 -19.44 0.20 1.11
C ALA A 156 -17.90 0.18 1.23
N GLY A 157 -17.25 1.28 0.82
CA GLY A 157 -15.79 1.46 0.89
C GLY A 157 -15.40 2.71 1.65
N TYR A 158 -14.15 3.13 1.47
CA TYR A 158 -13.55 4.34 2.04
C TYR A 158 -12.83 5.12 0.96
N ALA A 159 -13.00 6.44 0.96
CA ALA A 159 -12.15 7.36 0.22
C ALA A 159 -11.12 7.95 1.20
N ILE A 160 -9.86 7.94 0.78
CA ILE A 160 -8.71 8.48 1.50
C ILE A 160 -8.13 9.58 0.63
N GLU A 161 -7.86 10.73 1.23
CA GLU A 161 -7.14 11.82 0.59
C GLU A 161 -6.07 12.36 1.57
N ILE A 162 -4.84 12.43 1.07
CA ILE A 162 -3.68 12.98 1.78
C ILE A 162 -3.10 14.05 0.89
N VAL A 163 -3.09 15.30 1.36
CA VAL A 163 -2.57 16.44 0.61
C VAL A 163 -1.47 17.10 1.40
N LYS A 164 -0.30 17.28 0.78
CA LYS A 164 0.76 18.11 1.35
C LYS A 164 0.33 19.57 1.33
N THR A 165 0.21 20.19 2.48
CA THR A 165 -0.26 21.58 2.62
C THR A 165 0.87 22.57 2.83
N GLU A 166 2.00 22.16 3.40
CA GLU A 166 3.10 23.06 3.73
C GLU A 166 4.44 22.33 3.85
N THR A 167 5.52 23.05 3.61
CA THR A 167 6.87 22.70 4.08
C THR A 167 7.39 23.83 4.94
N VAL A 168 7.65 23.52 6.21
CA VAL A 168 8.14 24.46 7.21
C VAL A 168 9.61 24.16 7.46
N SER A 169 10.46 25.15 7.21
CA SER A 169 11.87 25.11 7.61
C SER A 169 12.00 25.62 9.04
N THR A 170 12.67 24.85 9.89
CA THR A 170 13.10 25.30 11.20
C THR A 170 14.36 26.16 11.04
N PRO A 171 14.38 27.38 11.60
CA PRO A 171 15.58 28.20 11.64
C PRO A 171 16.74 27.46 12.30
N GLU A 172 17.95 27.60 11.76
CA GLU A 172 19.12 27.00 12.39
C GLU A 172 19.41 27.68 13.74
N PRO A 173 19.69 26.91 14.80
CA PRO A 173 20.27 27.47 16.01
C PRO A 173 21.60 28.12 15.67
N ALA A 174 21.93 29.27 16.28
CA ALA A 174 23.22 29.90 16.07
C ALA A 174 24.36 28.89 16.37
N PRO A 175 25.40 28.80 15.51
CA PRO A 175 26.47 27.83 15.68
C PRO A 175 27.12 28.02 17.04
N THR A 176 27.05 26.97 17.87
CA THR A 176 27.68 26.96 19.18
C THR A 176 29.02 26.22 19.05
N PRO A 177 30.16 26.87 19.29
CA PRO A 177 31.44 26.19 19.23
C PRO A 177 31.49 25.10 20.29
N ASP A 178 32.11 23.98 19.97
CA ASP A 178 32.41 22.95 20.95
C ASP A 178 33.48 23.46 21.95
N PRO A 179 33.76 22.72 23.04
CA PRO A 179 34.75 23.12 24.04
C PRO A 179 36.18 23.28 23.49
N SER A 180 36.47 22.78 22.28
CA SER A 180 37.76 22.94 21.60
C SER A 180 37.82 24.19 20.70
N GLY A 181 36.73 24.95 20.61
CA GLY A 181 36.62 26.10 19.71
C GLY A 181 36.33 25.70 18.26
N THR A 182 36.00 24.42 18.02
CA THR A 182 35.65 23.90 16.70
C THR A 182 34.14 23.98 16.53
N PHE A 183 33.70 24.49 15.38
CA PHE A 183 32.29 24.43 15.02
C PHE A 183 31.99 23.07 14.39
N ALA A 184 30.90 22.43 14.81
CA ALA A 184 30.37 21.28 14.07
C ALA A 184 30.11 21.69 12.61
N THR A 185 30.18 20.73 11.67
CA THR A 185 29.90 20.95 10.25
C THR A 185 28.62 21.75 10.08
N ILE A 186 28.74 23.00 9.63
CA ILE A 186 27.62 23.92 9.45
C ILE A 186 26.94 23.53 8.12
N SER A 187 25.63 23.27 8.15
CA SER A 187 24.85 23.08 6.93
C SER A 187 24.84 24.39 6.15
N THR A 188 25.19 24.37 4.87
CA THR A 188 25.10 25.60 4.06
C THR A 188 23.66 25.88 3.62
N ASP A 189 23.38 27.12 3.22
CA ASP A 189 22.10 27.47 2.58
C ASP A 189 21.88 26.68 1.28
N GLU A 190 22.96 26.36 0.57
CA GLU A 190 22.92 25.53 -0.64
C GLU A 190 22.54 24.08 -0.32
N ASP A 191 23.11 23.49 0.73
CA ASP A 191 22.73 22.14 1.18
C ASP A 191 21.25 22.08 1.57
N ARG A 192 20.76 23.11 2.28
CA ARG A 192 19.34 23.24 2.63
C ARG A 192 18.46 23.38 1.40
N ALA A 193 18.83 24.22 0.44
CA ALA A 193 18.09 24.39 -0.80
C ALA A 193 18.04 23.09 -1.62
N ALA A 194 19.16 22.37 -1.69
CA ALA A 194 19.23 21.06 -2.36
C ALA A 194 18.30 20.04 -1.70
N ARG A 195 18.31 19.93 -0.35
CA ARG A 195 17.40 19.02 0.36
C ARG A 195 15.94 19.42 0.26
N LEU A 196 15.65 20.73 0.26
CA LEU A 196 14.30 21.23 0.04
C LEU A 196 13.79 20.86 -1.37
N ALA A 197 14.65 20.90 -2.38
CA ALA A 197 14.31 20.54 -3.75
C ALA A 197 14.04 19.04 -3.97
N GLU A 198 14.53 18.17 -3.07
CA GLU A 198 14.20 16.73 -3.08
C GLU A 198 12.80 16.43 -2.54
N LEU A 199 12.17 17.36 -1.82
CA LEU A 199 10.85 17.16 -1.24
C LEU A 199 9.75 17.25 -2.29
N ALA A 200 8.68 16.48 -2.11
CA ALA A 200 7.47 16.62 -2.91
C ALA A 200 6.94 18.06 -2.83
N PRO A 201 6.39 18.66 -3.89
CA PRO A 201 5.87 20.01 -3.84
C PRO A 201 4.60 20.10 -2.97
N VAL A 202 4.33 21.30 -2.44
CA VAL A 202 3.05 21.61 -1.81
C VAL A 202 1.93 21.43 -2.85
N GLY A 203 0.83 20.81 -2.42
CA GLY A 203 -0.27 20.42 -3.31
C GLY A 203 -0.16 19.00 -3.85
N MET A 204 0.98 18.30 -3.64
CA MET A 204 1.07 16.87 -3.90
C MET A 204 -0.06 16.14 -3.17
N ARG A 205 -0.71 15.23 -3.89
CA ARG A 205 -1.85 14.48 -3.38
C ARG A 205 -1.67 12.99 -3.60
N ILE A 206 -2.00 12.24 -2.57
CA ILE A 206 -2.20 10.80 -2.61
C ILE A 206 -3.66 10.54 -2.27
N ALA A 207 -4.38 9.92 -3.18
CA ALA A 207 -5.76 9.54 -2.98
C ALA A 207 -5.92 8.04 -3.14
N ALA A 208 -6.71 7.41 -2.28
CA ALA A 208 -7.06 6.01 -2.44
C ALA A 208 -8.57 5.81 -2.27
N ARG A 209 -9.13 4.86 -3.00
CA ARG A 209 -10.46 4.31 -2.70
C ARG A 209 -10.27 2.85 -2.35
N VAL A 210 -10.84 2.42 -1.23
CA VAL A 210 -10.65 1.09 -0.68
C VAL A 210 -12.02 0.46 -0.45
N ARG A 211 -12.20 -0.77 -0.87
CA ARG A 211 -13.33 -1.60 -0.47
C ARG A 211 -12.79 -2.77 0.33
N LEU A 212 -13.38 -3.00 1.49
CA LEU A 212 -13.01 -4.12 2.35
C LEU A 212 -13.81 -5.38 1.98
N GLN A 213 -13.50 -6.50 2.63
CA GLN A 213 -14.17 -7.79 2.47
C GLN A 213 -15.70 -7.69 2.35
N PRO A 214 -16.35 -8.64 1.64
CA PRO A 214 -15.77 -9.84 1.02
C PRO A 214 -15.04 -9.55 -0.32
N PRO A 215 -14.26 -10.51 -0.85
CA PRO A 215 -13.74 -10.47 -2.21
C PRO A 215 -14.84 -10.24 -3.26
N SER A 216 -14.47 -9.70 -4.42
CA SER A 216 -15.37 -9.63 -5.57
C SER A 216 -15.73 -11.05 -6.07
N PRO A 217 -16.87 -11.23 -6.77
CA PRO A 217 -17.20 -12.50 -7.41
C PRO A 217 -16.09 -12.97 -8.36
N PRO A 218 -15.86 -14.29 -8.55
CA PRO A 218 -14.82 -14.79 -9.45
C PRO A 218 -14.93 -14.21 -10.86
N LEU A 219 -13.79 -13.99 -11.51
CA LEU A 219 -13.79 -13.69 -12.95
C LEU A 219 -14.40 -14.87 -13.72
N PRO A 220 -15.18 -14.62 -14.78
CA PRO A 220 -15.86 -15.70 -15.47
C PRO A 220 -14.86 -16.61 -16.21
N ASP A 221 -15.19 -17.90 -16.32
CA ASP A 221 -14.32 -18.91 -16.95
C ASP A 221 -14.01 -18.60 -18.40
N ASP A 222 -14.92 -17.94 -19.11
CA ASP A 222 -14.78 -17.54 -20.52
C ASP A 222 -14.00 -16.23 -20.71
N PHE A 223 -13.48 -15.62 -19.63
CA PHE A 223 -12.61 -14.46 -19.72
C PHE A 223 -11.40 -14.77 -20.60
N SER A 224 -11.28 -14.00 -21.69
CA SER A 224 -10.23 -14.19 -22.69
C SER A 224 -8.86 -13.78 -22.16
N LEU A 225 -7.91 -14.68 -22.31
CA LEU A 225 -6.48 -14.43 -22.06
C LEU A 225 -5.74 -13.98 -23.32
N GLN A 226 -6.46 -13.57 -24.37
CA GLN A 226 -5.82 -13.00 -25.56
C GLN A 226 -5.01 -11.74 -25.22
N GLY A 227 -3.74 -11.72 -25.64
CA GLY A 227 -2.80 -10.63 -25.37
C GLY A 227 -2.22 -10.65 -23.96
N TRP A 228 -2.49 -11.69 -23.17
CA TRP A 228 -1.81 -11.96 -21.91
C TRP A 228 -0.66 -12.95 -22.13
N THR A 229 0.45 -12.73 -21.45
CA THR A 229 1.63 -13.58 -21.46
C THR A 229 1.69 -14.38 -20.16
N PRO A 230 1.72 -15.72 -20.21
CA PRO A 230 1.87 -16.55 -19.01
C PRO A 230 3.29 -16.43 -18.44
N GLN A 231 3.43 -16.55 -17.12
CA GLN A 231 4.74 -16.61 -16.46
C GLN A 231 4.66 -17.49 -15.19
N PRO A 232 5.57 -18.43 -14.90
CA PRO A 232 5.99 -19.45 -15.86
C PRO A 232 4.79 -20.29 -16.35
N GLY A 233 5.04 -21.19 -17.31
CA GLY A 233 4.06 -22.20 -17.73
C GLY A 233 3.42 -21.93 -19.10
N ALA A 234 2.51 -22.82 -19.48
CA ALA A 234 1.90 -22.84 -20.81
C ALA A 234 0.94 -21.66 -21.03
N ALA A 235 0.67 -21.33 -22.29
CA ALA A 235 -0.43 -20.43 -22.63
C ALA A 235 -1.79 -21.07 -22.29
N ALA A 236 -2.81 -20.23 -22.10
CA ALA A 236 -4.21 -20.64 -21.99
C ALA A 236 -5.04 -19.62 -22.78
N ALA A 237 -6.12 -20.07 -23.44
CA ALA A 237 -6.99 -19.17 -24.17
C ALA A 237 -7.97 -18.45 -23.24
N THR A 238 -8.36 -19.12 -22.15
CA THR A 238 -9.37 -18.63 -21.19
C THR A 238 -8.95 -18.85 -19.74
N LEU A 239 -9.58 -18.15 -18.80
CA LEU A 239 -9.34 -18.39 -17.36
C LEU A 239 -9.78 -19.78 -16.91
N GLY A 240 -10.88 -20.30 -17.44
CA GLY A 240 -11.34 -21.65 -17.10
C GLY A 240 -10.29 -22.71 -17.47
N GLU A 241 -9.68 -22.60 -18.66
CA GLU A 241 -8.52 -23.42 -19.01
C GLU A 241 -7.34 -23.17 -18.08
N ALA A 242 -7.10 -21.91 -17.73
CA ALA A 242 -5.96 -21.55 -16.92
C ALA A 242 -6.02 -22.18 -15.51
N ARG A 243 -7.20 -22.16 -14.89
CA ARG A 243 -7.52 -22.75 -13.59
C ARG A 243 -7.36 -24.27 -13.56
N ARG A 244 -7.74 -24.95 -14.65
CA ARG A 244 -7.66 -26.42 -14.77
C ARG A 244 -6.25 -26.95 -15.00
N ALA A 245 -5.33 -26.12 -15.47
CA ALA A 245 -3.95 -26.53 -15.65
C ALA A 245 -3.18 -26.51 -14.33
N SER A 246 -2.28 -27.47 -14.15
CA SER A 246 -1.27 -27.41 -13.08
C SER A 246 -0.29 -26.24 -13.33
N PRO A 247 0.24 -25.60 -12.26
CA PRO A 247 1.32 -24.63 -12.39
C PRO A 247 2.59 -25.21 -13.03
#